data_AF-A0A948F2E6-F1
#
_entry.id   AF-A0A948F2E6-F1
#
_cell.length_a   1.000
_cell.length_b   1.000
_cell.length_c   1.000
_cell.angle_alpha   90.00
_cell.angle_beta   90.00
_cell.angle_gamma   90.00
#
_symmetry.space_group_name_H-M   'P 1'
#
loop_
_entity.id
_entity.type
_entity.pdbx_description
1 polymer ?
#
loop_
_entity_poly.entity_id
_entity_poly.type
_entity_poly.pdbx_seq_one_letter_code
_entity_poly.pdbx_strand_id
1 'polypeptide(L)'
;MIENSDHSKAKPVPSQTNSAQITTAAPAVSEKTPIKKEDANPVATPRKWACTISQNKALPNAWDRDPSPSQRKDLSAKCPPEMVNVADEFCVDRYEASIFSDGQRISPFYHPSYYHSKALFNLWKTKFAEFSTPKGLSMPIPEPDLWQLSAPFKVQAVSKGGTVPNGHTNLRIAKEACEAAGKRVCSPAEWKKACRSEEDTKFPYGDKYQWNLCNVFRDTHPIQVLHTEGSSALNDPRLNMVKDGQGNPLLEKTGTRTKCASKWSDDAAYDMVGNLDEWVDDPGGTFAGGFYSRSTREGCDASISGHPASYFDYSTGVRCCRDLVTGVVKDPHEKPKIVCRPKEVVLPGIKVVPRGEWAPLPPNPDILGNMENCDNYPIEKITLHHTGDRVITKPGEGRKMAGGAVYFHLGNAEKKRGKGWGDVAYHYLVTPEGEILEGRNPAFRGDSNTRYYPNDKNHSHTPEHHLLISVVGNYEKKEQEFTAEARLAVYRVLMAGLRYYDLKPGDVIFHKDVAYTGCPGSQVIDWYKTSGRYQIANQMKLLPK
;
A
#
# COMPACT_ATOMS: atom_id res chain seq x y z
N MET A 1 1.22 -58.51 26.57
CA MET A 1 0.21 -59.49 26.12
C MET A 1 -0.71 -58.71 25.17
N ILE A 2 -0.38 -58.59 23.89
CA ILE A 2 -0.58 -59.56 22.78
C ILE A 2 -2.03 -60.00 22.65
N GLU A 3 -2.69 -59.51 21.59
CA GLU A 3 -3.63 -60.15 20.64
C GLU A 3 -4.25 -59.01 19.80
N ASN A 4 -3.91 -58.72 18.53
CA ASN A 4 -3.88 -59.44 17.24
C ASN A 4 -5.23 -59.96 16.71
N SER A 5 -5.73 -59.30 15.66
CA SER A 5 -6.29 -59.88 14.40
C SER A 5 -6.41 -58.73 13.37
N ASP A 6 -5.59 -58.68 12.30
CA ASP A 6 -5.74 -59.31 10.97
C ASP A 6 -7.03 -58.92 10.22
N HIS A 7 -7.12 -58.59 8.93
CA HIS A 7 -6.27 -58.57 7.72
C HIS A 7 -6.95 -57.56 6.76
N SER A 8 -6.30 -56.87 5.81
CA SER A 8 -6.00 -57.41 4.47
C SER A 8 -5.49 -56.30 3.53
N LYS A 9 -4.59 -56.68 2.63
CA LYS A 9 -4.01 -55.86 1.54
C LYS A 9 -4.64 -56.20 0.19
N ALA A 10 -4.54 -55.20 -0.72
CA ALA A 10 -4.50 -55.27 -2.20
C ALA A 10 -5.89 -55.31 -2.90
N LYS A 11 -6.19 -54.64 -4.03
CA LYS A 11 -5.43 -54.12 -5.19
C LYS A 11 -6.22 -52.95 -5.86
N PRO A 12 -5.60 -52.17 -6.78
CA PRO A 12 -6.24 -51.07 -7.53
C PRO A 12 -6.65 -51.47 -8.96
N VAL A 13 -7.80 -50.99 -9.46
CA VAL A 13 -8.30 -51.18 -10.85
C VAL A 13 -9.42 -50.14 -11.14
N PRO A 14 -9.70 -49.65 -12.36
CA PRO A 14 -8.85 -49.22 -13.49
C PRO A 14 -9.22 -47.83 -14.07
N SER A 15 -8.34 -47.34 -14.94
CA SER A 15 -8.57 -46.27 -15.92
C SER A 15 -9.41 -46.75 -17.14
N GLN A 16 -10.34 -45.90 -17.61
CA GLN A 16 -10.85 -45.89 -18.99
C GLN A 16 -10.91 -44.41 -19.42
N THR A 17 -9.99 -43.90 -20.25
CA THR A 17 -10.04 -43.85 -21.73
C THR A 17 -11.40 -43.45 -22.30
N ASN A 18 -11.51 -42.20 -22.75
CA ASN A 18 -12.26 -41.90 -23.97
C ASN A 18 -11.49 -40.90 -24.82
N SER A 19 -11.15 -41.39 -26.00
CA SER A 19 -10.45 -40.75 -27.11
C SER A 19 -11.41 -39.88 -27.92
N ALA A 20 -11.04 -38.63 -28.17
CA ALA A 20 -11.54 -37.86 -29.30
C ALA A 20 -10.32 -37.24 -30.01
N GLN A 21 -9.97 -37.85 -31.15
CA GLN A 21 -9.04 -37.29 -32.12
C GLN A 21 -9.66 -36.03 -32.72
N ILE A 22 -8.94 -34.90 -32.68
CA ILE A 22 -9.15 -33.81 -33.63
C ILE A 22 -7.84 -33.63 -34.37
N THR A 23 -7.91 -33.99 -35.64
CA THR A 23 -6.86 -33.95 -36.63
C THR A 23 -6.53 -32.52 -37.02
N THR A 24 -5.23 -32.30 -37.22
CA THR A 24 -4.63 -31.11 -37.79
C THR A 24 -5.00 -30.97 -39.28
N ALA A 25 -5.54 -29.83 -39.68
CA ALA A 25 -5.52 -29.38 -41.07
C ALA A 25 -5.52 -27.85 -41.13
N ALA A 26 -4.40 -27.29 -41.59
CA ALA A 26 -4.30 -25.90 -42.03
C ALA A 26 -5.07 -25.72 -43.35
N PRO A 27 -5.71 -24.57 -43.63
CA PRO A 27 -6.11 -24.23 -44.97
C PRO A 27 -5.02 -23.43 -45.67
N ALA A 28 -4.77 -23.87 -46.90
CA ALA A 28 -3.84 -23.31 -47.86
C ALA A 28 -4.34 -22.00 -48.49
N VAL A 29 -3.36 -21.35 -49.10
CA VAL A 29 -3.39 -20.19 -49.99
C VAL A 29 -4.31 -20.40 -51.20
N SER A 30 -5.13 -19.40 -51.53
CA SER A 30 -5.59 -19.09 -52.90
C SER A 30 -5.80 -17.57 -52.96
N GLU A 31 -5.01 -16.82 -53.72
CA GLU A 31 -5.01 -16.55 -55.16
C GLU A 31 -5.39 -15.08 -55.40
N LYS A 32 -4.47 -14.39 -56.09
CA LYS A 32 -4.50 -12.97 -56.41
C LYS A 32 -5.42 -12.72 -57.60
N THR A 33 -6.10 -11.58 -57.60
CA THR A 33 -6.53 -10.88 -58.83
C THR A 33 -6.51 -9.36 -58.59
N PRO A 34 -6.35 -8.53 -59.64
CA PRO A 34 -5.36 -7.45 -59.65
C PRO A 34 -5.98 -6.05 -59.62
N ILE A 35 -5.28 -5.10 -59.00
CA ILE A 35 -5.62 -3.67 -59.08
C ILE A 35 -4.80 -3.04 -60.21
N LYS A 36 -5.50 -2.38 -61.14
CA LYS A 36 -4.94 -1.65 -62.28
C LYS A 36 -4.25 -0.35 -61.85
N LYS A 37 -3.18 -0.02 -62.60
CA LYS A 37 -2.44 1.24 -62.61
C LYS A 37 -3.17 2.31 -63.43
N GLU A 38 -3.02 3.56 -63.01
CA GLU A 38 -2.98 4.82 -63.79
C GLU A 38 -2.59 5.91 -62.75
N ASP A 39 -1.78 6.94 -62.94
CA ASP A 39 -0.57 7.18 -63.73
C ASP A 39 0.21 8.29 -62.97
N ALA A 40 1.53 8.29 -63.07
CA ALA A 40 2.44 9.29 -62.49
C ALA A 40 2.33 10.64 -63.26
N ASN A 41 2.66 11.83 -62.75
CA ASN A 41 3.92 12.37 -62.18
C ASN A 41 3.74 13.93 -62.05
N PRO A 42 4.72 14.79 -61.67
CA PRO A 42 5.98 14.60 -60.93
C PRO A 42 6.28 15.68 -59.84
N VAL A 43 7.20 15.28 -58.95
CA VAL A 43 8.29 16.01 -58.24
C VAL A 43 8.42 17.55 -58.38
N ALA A 44 8.56 18.23 -57.23
CA ALA A 44 9.40 19.43 -57.09
C ALA A 44 10.03 19.56 -55.68
N THR A 45 11.34 19.82 -55.66
CA THR A 45 12.28 19.98 -54.54
C THR A 45 12.27 21.39 -53.90
N PRO A 46 12.99 21.63 -52.78
CA PRO A 46 12.51 22.41 -51.63
C PRO A 46 13.00 23.86 -51.59
N ARG A 47 12.29 24.73 -50.85
CA ARG A 47 12.86 25.99 -50.33
C ARG A 47 12.40 26.27 -48.89
N LYS A 48 13.39 26.71 -48.11
CA LYS A 48 13.31 27.36 -46.79
C LYS A 48 12.29 28.52 -46.81
N TRP A 49 11.87 28.99 -45.63
CA TRP A 49 11.75 30.39 -45.16
C TRP A 49 10.98 30.35 -43.82
N ALA A 50 11.61 30.68 -42.69
CA ALA A 50 11.76 32.02 -42.10
C ALA A 50 10.43 32.58 -41.53
N CYS A 51 10.41 32.73 -40.20
CA CYS A 51 9.34 33.35 -39.43
C CYS A 51 9.11 34.80 -39.82
N THR A 52 7.84 35.17 -40.00
CA THR A 52 7.37 36.54 -39.80
C THR A 52 5.95 36.51 -39.24
N ILE A 53 5.76 37.24 -38.15
CA ILE A 53 4.50 37.41 -37.43
C ILE A 53 3.68 38.48 -38.14
N SER A 54 2.39 38.20 -38.40
CA SER A 54 1.36 39.24 -38.49
C SER A 54 0.03 38.73 -37.96
N GLN A 55 -0.64 39.64 -37.28
CA GLN A 55 -1.74 39.49 -36.34
C GLN A 55 -3.04 39.03 -36.99
N ASN A 56 -3.75 38.12 -36.33
CA ASN A 56 -5.21 38.05 -36.40
C ASN A 56 -5.78 37.89 -34.99
N LYS A 57 -6.66 38.83 -34.64
CA LYS A 57 -7.38 38.92 -33.36
C LYS A 57 -8.28 37.70 -33.16
N ALA A 58 -8.13 37.02 -32.04
CA ALA A 58 -9.14 36.13 -31.47
C ALA A 58 -9.70 36.74 -30.18
N LEU A 59 -11.01 36.59 -29.98
CA LEU A 59 -11.77 37.04 -28.82
C LEU A 59 -11.31 36.33 -27.53
N PRO A 60 -11.40 36.95 -26.34
CA PRO A 60 -10.80 36.42 -25.11
C PRO A 60 -11.60 35.23 -24.55
N ASN A 61 -10.90 34.12 -24.34
CA ASN A 61 -11.40 32.98 -23.54
C ASN A 61 -11.39 33.36 -22.05
N ALA A 62 -12.48 33.09 -21.36
CA ALA A 62 -12.74 33.46 -19.97
C ALA A 62 -11.98 32.60 -18.92
N TRP A 63 -10.76 32.14 -19.22
CA TRP A 63 -9.93 31.33 -18.31
C TRP A 63 -8.53 31.91 -18.02
N ASP A 64 -8.22 33.10 -18.54
CA ASP A 64 -6.98 33.82 -18.18
C ASP A 64 -7.29 35.09 -17.40
N ARG A 65 -7.43 34.95 -16.08
CA ARG A 65 -7.15 36.02 -15.12
C ARG A 65 -6.36 35.41 -13.98
N ASP A 66 -5.04 35.50 -14.06
CA ASP A 66 -4.17 35.28 -12.89
C ASP A 66 -4.57 36.32 -11.82
N PRO A 67 -4.94 35.91 -10.60
CA PRO A 67 -5.30 36.84 -9.55
C PRO A 67 -4.12 37.77 -9.23
N SER A 68 -4.42 39.05 -8.99
CA SER A 68 -3.39 40.06 -8.79
C SER A 68 -2.52 39.74 -7.55
N PRO A 69 -1.29 40.26 -7.45
CA PRO A 69 -0.42 40.05 -6.28
C PRO A 69 -1.03 40.44 -4.92
N SER A 70 -2.10 41.25 -4.90
CA SER A 70 -2.86 41.57 -3.69
C SER A 70 -3.88 40.49 -3.28
N GLN A 71 -4.25 39.57 -4.19
CA GLN A 71 -5.07 38.39 -3.90
C GLN A 71 -4.24 37.17 -3.49
N ARG A 72 -2.92 37.18 -3.73
CA ARG A 72 -1.96 36.16 -3.22
C ARG A 72 -1.61 36.33 -1.73
N LYS A 73 -2.20 37.30 -1.04
CA LYS A 73 -1.85 37.68 0.33
C LYS A 73 -2.79 37.14 1.42
N ASP A 74 -3.63 36.14 1.12
CA ASP A 74 -4.60 35.59 2.10
C ASP A 74 -4.76 34.05 2.09
N LEU A 75 -3.73 33.30 1.66
CA LEU A 75 -3.75 31.82 1.64
C LEU A 75 -2.68 31.18 2.54
N SER A 76 -2.31 31.87 3.62
CA SER A 76 -1.75 31.16 4.78
C SER A 76 -2.89 30.50 5.57
N ALA A 77 -2.86 29.16 5.64
CA ALA A 77 -3.13 28.41 6.86
C ALA A 77 -4.56 28.42 7.46
N LYS A 78 -5.55 27.76 6.81
CA LYS A 78 -6.71 27.19 7.54
C LYS A 78 -7.15 25.84 6.95
N CYS A 79 -7.66 24.98 7.82
CA CYS A 79 -8.21 23.68 7.44
C CYS A 79 -9.52 23.81 6.65
N PRO A 80 -9.81 22.89 5.72
CA PRO A 80 -11.11 22.81 5.06
C PRO A 80 -12.27 22.74 6.07
N PRO A 81 -13.49 23.18 5.71
CA PRO A 81 -14.60 23.24 6.65
C PRO A 81 -14.97 21.92 7.31
N GLU A 82 -14.61 20.76 6.75
CA GLU A 82 -14.85 19.43 7.33
C GLU A 82 -13.73 18.92 8.26
N MET A 83 -12.67 19.72 8.45
CA MET A 83 -11.49 19.42 9.24
C MET A 83 -11.23 20.50 10.29
N VAL A 84 -10.52 20.12 11.35
CA VAL A 84 -10.15 20.95 12.49
C VAL A 84 -8.65 21.22 12.43
N ASN A 85 -8.25 22.46 12.65
CA ASN A 85 -6.84 22.84 12.75
C ASN A 85 -6.29 22.43 14.12
N VAL A 86 -5.26 21.60 14.13
CA VAL A 86 -4.59 21.12 15.33
C VAL A 86 -3.27 21.87 15.48
N ALA A 87 -3.26 22.85 16.39
CA ALA A 87 -2.07 23.62 16.78
C ALA A 87 -1.30 24.29 15.63
N ASP A 88 -1.95 24.63 14.52
CA ASP A 88 -1.29 25.13 13.30
C ASP A 88 -0.20 24.17 12.75
N GLU A 89 -0.33 22.87 13.02
CA GLU A 89 0.58 21.84 12.52
C GLU A 89 -0.05 20.99 11.41
N PHE A 90 -1.30 20.57 11.60
CA PHE A 90 -2.03 19.74 10.65
C PHE A 90 -3.54 19.91 10.81
N CYS A 91 -4.28 19.43 9.83
CA CYS A 91 -5.73 19.29 9.87
C CYS A 91 -6.12 17.86 10.20
N VAL A 92 -7.13 17.68 11.05
CA VAL A 92 -7.77 16.39 11.31
C VAL A 92 -9.23 16.44 10.88
N ASP A 93 -9.77 15.39 10.29
CA ASP A 93 -11.20 15.30 10.01
C ASP A 93 -12.01 15.53 11.28
N ARG A 94 -13.06 16.37 11.17
CA ARG A 94 -13.91 16.72 12.32
C ARG A 94 -14.64 15.51 12.91
N TYR A 95 -15.01 14.57 12.06
CA TYR A 95 -15.76 13.36 12.42
C TYR A 95 -15.08 12.12 11.85
N GLU A 96 -15.40 10.95 12.39
CA GLU A 96 -15.11 9.66 11.74
C GLU A 96 -15.65 9.63 10.31
N ALA A 97 -14.93 8.95 9.42
CA ALA A 97 -15.27 8.95 8.01
C ALA A 97 -16.47 8.03 7.69
N SER A 98 -17.37 8.55 6.86
CA SER A 98 -18.18 7.72 5.96
C SER A 98 -17.43 7.52 4.64
N ILE A 99 -17.58 6.37 3.98
CA ILE A 99 -16.92 6.13 2.68
C ILE A 99 -17.96 6.17 1.55
N PHE A 100 -17.57 6.81 0.44
CA PHE A 100 -18.37 7.00 -0.76
C PHE A 100 -17.65 6.45 -2.00
N SER A 101 -18.42 6.13 -3.04
CA SER A 101 -17.95 5.90 -4.42
C SER A 101 -18.80 6.75 -5.35
N ASP A 102 -18.17 7.62 -6.14
CA ASP A 102 -18.86 8.46 -7.14
C ASP A 102 -20.09 9.20 -6.58
N GLY A 103 -19.96 9.75 -5.37
CA GLY A 103 -21.04 10.47 -4.66
C GLY A 103 -22.11 9.57 -4.02
N GLN A 104 -22.07 8.26 -4.22
CA GLN A 104 -22.95 7.30 -3.56
C GLN A 104 -22.30 6.73 -2.30
N ARG A 105 -23.08 6.61 -1.23
CA ARG A 105 -22.57 6.12 0.05
C ARG A 105 -22.40 4.60 0.03
N ILE A 106 -21.22 4.12 0.41
CA ILE A 106 -20.98 2.69 0.62
C ILE A 106 -21.65 2.26 1.93
N SER A 107 -22.15 1.03 2.00
CA SER A 107 -22.80 0.52 3.22
C SER A 107 -21.85 0.62 4.43
N PRO A 108 -22.27 1.23 5.56
CA PRO A 108 -21.42 1.36 6.75
C PRO A 108 -21.22 0.05 7.52
N PHE A 109 -21.97 -0.98 7.13
CA PHE A 109 -22.02 -2.27 7.82
C PHE A 109 -21.17 -3.33 7.13
N TYR A 110 -20.47 -2.99 6.05
CA TYR A 110 -19.61 -3.91 5.32
C TYR A 110 -18.26 -3.28 5.06
N HIS A 111 -17.25 -4.13 4.85
CA HIS A 111 -15.93 -3.67 4.47
C HIS A 111 -16.03 -2.86 3.15
N PRO A 112 -15.47 -1.65 3.06
CA PRO A 112 -15.62 -0.76 1.91
C PRO A 112 -14.81 -1.20 0.67
N SER A 113 -15.03 -2.43 0.19
CA SER A 113 -14.49 -2.92 -1.08
C SER A 113 -15.43 -3.97 -1.66
N TYR A 114 -15.60 -3.96 -2.97
CA TYR A 114 -16.42 -4.93 -3.70
C TYR A 114 -16.24 -6.39 -3.27
N TYR A 115 -15.00 -6.88 -3.28
CA TYR A 115 -14.74 -8.31 -3.03
C TYR A 115 -15.14 -8.75 -1.62
N HIS A 116 -14.79 -7.96 -0.61
CA HIS A 116 -15.14 -8.28 0.78
C HIS A 116 -16.64 -8.08 1.06
N SER A 117 -17.27 -6.99 0.58
CA SER A 117 -18.72 -6.79 0.73
C SER A 117 -19.50 -7.96 0.16
N LYS A 118 -19.18 -8.36 -1.07
CA LYS A 118 -19.85 -9.49 -1.75
C LYS A 118 -19.64 -10.81 -1.01
N ALA A 119 -18.41 -11.10 -0.58
CA ALA A 119 -18.08 -12.31 0.14
C ALA A 119 -18.82 -12.39 1.50
N LEU A 120 -18.80 -11.31 2.28
CA LEU A 120 -19.45 -11.25 3.59
C LEU A 120 -20.98 -11.27 3.49
N PHE A 121 -21.55 -10.58 2.50
CA PHE A 121 -23.00 -10.63 2.27
C PHE A 121 -23.47 -12.06 1.97
N ASN A 122 -22.78 -12.77 1.07
CA ASN A 122 -23.11 -14.16 0.74
C ASN A 122 -22.88 -15.10 1.93
N LEU A 123 -21.78 -14.92 2.66
CA LEU A 123 -21.48 -15.69 3.86
C LEU A 123 -22.61 -15.54 4.89
N TRP A 124 -22.99 -14.31 5.23
CA TRP A 124 -23.97 -14.08 6.28
C TRP A 124 -25.40 -14.44 5.84
N LYS A 125 -25.75 -14.32 4.55
CA LYS A 125 -27.04 -14.87 4.07
C LYS A 125 -27.20 -16.37 4.29
N THR A 126 -26.10 -17.12 4.31
CA THR A 126 -26.12 -18.57 4.51
C THR A 126 -25.91 -18.96 5.97
N LYS A 127 -25.02 -18.25 6.67
CA LYS A 127 -24.62 -18.56 8.04
C LYS A 127 -25.37 -17.82 9.14
N PHE A 128 -26.28 -16.89 8.83
CA PHE A 128 -26.91 -16.06 9.88
C PHE A 128 -27.61 -16.87 10.98
N ALA A 129 -28.07 -18.08 10.70
CA ALA A 129 -28.74 -18.93 11.69
C ALA A 129 -27.75 -19.71 12.57
N GLU A 130 -26.51 -19.92 12.12
CA GLU A 130 -25.48 -20.61 12.89
C GLU A 130 -25.13 -19.78 14.14
N PHE A 131 -25.26 -20.40 15.32
CA PHE A 131 -24.88 -19.78 16.60
C PHE A 131 -25.56 -18.44 16.88
N SER A 132 -26.78 -18.21 16.37
CA SER A 132 -27.54 -16.99 16.64
C SER A 132 -28.42 -17.10 17.88
N THR A 133 -28.52 -16.01 18.64
CA THR A 133 -29.54 -15.85 19.68
C THR A 133 -30.93 -15.68 19.05
N PRO A 134 -32.04 -15.76 19.83
CA PRO A 134 -33.36 -15.39 19.32
C PRO A 134 -33.43 -13.97 18.71
N LYS A 135 -32.65 -13.03 19.28
CA LYS A 135 -32.53 -11.68 18.73
C LYS A 135 -31.76 -11.68 17.41
N GLY A 136 -30.66 -12.45 17.31
CA GLY A 136 -29.92 -12.67 16.07
C GLY A 136 -30.80 -13.22 14.95
N LEU A 137 -31.62 -14.24 15.23
CA LEU A 137 -32.51 -14.86 14.25
C LEU A 137 -33.61 -13.93 13.72
N SER A 138 -34.09 -13.00 14.56
CA SER A 138 -35.11 -12.02 14.16
C SER A 138 -34.55 -10.78 13.45
N MET A 139 -33.23 -10.61 13.41
CA MET A 139 -32.59 -9.46 12.80
C MET A 139 -32.13 -9.78 11.38
N PRO A 140 -32.71 -9.12 10.34
CA PRO A 140 -32.34 -9.40 8.96
C PRO A 140 -30.90 -8.96 8.66
N ILE A 141 -30.24 -9.68 7.75
CA ILE A 141 -28.96 -9.23 7.19
C ILE A 141 -29.20 -7.94 6.39
N PRO A 142 -28.48 -6.84 6.66
CA PRO A 142 -28.63 -5.61 5.88
C PRO A 142 -28.17 -5.86 4.44
N GLU A 143 -29.01 -5.58 3.46
CA GLU A 143 -28.62 -5.75 2.06
C GLU A 143 -27.83 -4.52 1.57
N PRO A 144 -26.59 -4.67 1.07
CA PRO A 144 -25.92 -3.59 0.35
C PRO A 144 -26.67 -3.25 -0.94
N ASP A 145 -26.55 -2.00 -1.38
CA ASP A 145 -27.06 -1.60 -2.69
C ASP A 145 -26.48 -2.49 -3.80
N LEU A 146 -27.29 -2.80 -4.81
CA LEU A 146 -26.92 -3.73 -5.88
C LEU A 146 -25.62 -3.35 -6.61
N TRP A 147 -25.33 -2.05 -6.73
CA TRP A 147 -24.11 -1.55 -7.37
C TRP A 147 -22.84 -1.94 -6.58
N GLN A 148 -22.92 -2.05 -5.24
CA GLN A 148 -21.80 -2.50 -4.40
C GLN A 148 -21.50 -3.99 -4.58
N LEU A 149 -22.47 -4.75 -5.10
CA LEU A 149 -22.39 -6.20 -5.29
C LEU A 149 -22.14 -6.60 -6.75
N SER A 150 -22.23 -5.65 -7.70
CA SER A 150 -22.12 -5.92 -9.14
C SER A 150 -20.69 -5.79 -9.67
N ALA A 151 -19.94 -4.75 -9.31
CA ALA A 151 -18.58 -4.51 -9.82
C ALA A 151 -17.64 -3.82 -8.81
N PRO A 152 -16.30 -3.91 -8.99
CA PRO A 152 -15.33 -3.10 -8.27
C PRO A 152 -15.62 -1.60 -8.35
N PHE A 153 -15.40 -0.90 -7.24
CA PHE A 153 -15.66 0.53 -7.09
C PHE A 153 -14.49 1.20 -6.35
N LYS A 154 -14.39 2.53 -6.49
CA LYS A 154 -13.39 3.34 -5.79
C LYS A 154 -13.92 3.78 -4.43
N VAL A 155 -13.01 4.19 -3.55
CA VAL A 155 -13.37 4.67 -2.22
C VAL A 155 -12.92 6.10 -2.03
N GLN A 156 -13.71 6.88 -1.30
CA GLN A 156 -13.39 8.24 -0.88
C GLN A 156 -13.94 8.48 0.53
N ALA A 157 -13.08 8.95 1.43
CA ALA A 157 -13.45 9.28 2.80
C ALA A 157 -14.15 10.66 2.87
N VAL A 158 -15.24 10.73 3.63
CA VAL A 158 -16.02 11.95 3.83
C VAL A 158 -16.28 12.13 5.33
N SER A 159 -15.73 13.20 5.90
CA SER A 159 -16.01 13.67 7.26
C SER A 159 -17.30 14.49 7.26
N LYS A 160 -18.35 13.97 7.92
CA LYS A 160 -19.65 14.64 8.00
C LYS A 160 -20.35 14.28 9.31
N GLY A 161 -20.95 15.26 9.97
CA GLY A 161 -21.76 15.06 11.17
C GLY A 161 -23.13 14.46 10.84
N GLY A 162 -23.70 13.69 11.78
CA GLY A 162 -25.05 13.12 11.66
C GLY A 162 -25.16 11.93 10.70
N THR A 163 -24.04 11.33 10.30
CA THR A 163 -23.99 10.12 9.47
C THR A 163 -23.45 8.95 10.28
N VAL A 164 -23.84 7.72 9.95
CA VAL A 164 -23.20 6.54 10.56
C VAL A 164 -21.78 6.45 10.00
N PRO A 165 -20.72 6.32 10.81
CA PRO A 165 -19.38 6.12 10.27
C PRO A 165 -19.26 4.73 9.61
N ASN A 166 -18.26 4.53 8.75
CA ASN A 166 -18.06 3.21 8.14
C ASN A 166 -17.21 2.30 9.04
N GLY A 167 -17.83 1.24 9.54
CA GLY A 167 -17.13 0.12 10.19
C GLY A 167 -16.51 -0.83 9.17
N HIS A 168 -15.91 -1.92 9.64
CA HIS A 168 -15.28 -2.96 8.81
C HIS A 168 -14.16 -2.45 7.89
N THR A 169 -13.55 -1.31 8.20
CA THR A 169 -12.45 -0.75 7.40
C THR A 169 -11.12 -1.39 7.81
N ASN A 170 -10.22 -1.65 6.85
CA ASN A 170 -8.82 -1.98 7.14
C ASN A 170 -7.88 -0.82 6.80
N LEU A 171 -6.64 -0.88 7.27
CA LEU A 171 -5.65 0.19 7.03
C LEU A 171 -5.42 0.46 5.53
N ARG A 172 -5.47 -0.57 4.68
CA ARG A 172 -5.28 -0.39 3.23
C ARG A 172 -6.39 0.46 2.61
N ILE A 173 -7.65 0.14 2.88
CA ILE A 173 -8.78 0.91 2.35
C ILE A 173 -8.89 2.28 3.03
N ALA A 174 -8.56 2.37 4.32
CA ALA A 174 -8.44 3.64 5.03
C ALA A 174 -7.50 4.61 4.30
N LYS A 175 -6.31 4.14 3.91
CA LYS A 175 -5.35 4.93 3.12
C LYS A 175 -5.91 5.34 1.76
N GLU A 176 -6.42 4.38 0.99
CA GLU A 176 -7.00 4.65 -0.34
C GLU A 176 -8.13 5.69 -0.27
N ALA A 177 -9.03 5.56 0.72
CA ALA A 177 -10.16 6.47 0.87
C ALA A 177 -9.73 7.88 1.32
N CYS A 178 -8.77 7.98 2.24
CA CYS A 178 -8.22 9.28 2.64
C CYS A 178 -7.45 9.95 1.48
N GLU A 179 -6.65 9.19 0.74
CA GLU A 179 -5.90 9.69 -0.44
C GLU A 179 -6.85 10.21 -1.53
N ALA A 180 -7.93 9.49 -1.82
CA ALA A 180 -8.97 9.93 -2.76
C ALA A 180 -9.72 11.19 -2.29
N ALA A 181 -9.67 11.51 -0.99
CA ALA A 181 -10.20 12.76 -0.43
C ALA A 181 -9.16 13.89 -0.39
N GLY A 182 -7.94 13.69 -0.92
CA GLY A 182 -6.84 14.66 -0.86
C GLY A 182 -6.22 14.77 0.53
N LYS A 183 -6.31 13.70 1.32
CA LYS A 183 -5.87 13.59 2.72
C LYS A 183 -4.96 12.35 2.87
N ARG A 184 -4.58 12.04 4.10
CA ARG A 184 -3.86 10.82 4.48
C ARG A 184 -4.45 10.28 5.78
N VAL A 185 -4.14 9.04 6.14
CA VAL A 185 -4.46 8.55 7.49
C VAL A 185 -3.59 9.29 8.50
N CYS A 186 -4.14 9.64 9.66
CA CYS A 186 -3.39 10.29 10.74
C CYS A 186 -2.27 9.38 11.25
N SER A 187 -1.08 9.94 11.54
CA SER A 187 -0.08 9.18 12.29
C SER A 187 -0.56 8.96 13.73
N PRO A 188 -0.01 7.97 14.46
CA PRO A 188 -0.38 7.73 15.86
C PRO A 188 -0.20 8.97 16.75
N ALA A 189 0.86 9.74 16.52
CA ALA A 189 1.17 10.95 17.29
C ALA A 189 0.18 12.09 16.99
N GLU A 190 -0.15 12.29 15.72
CA GLU A 190 -1.13 13.31 15.29
C GLU A 190 -2.52 12.97 15.80
N TRP A 191 -2.95 11.72 15.66
CA TRP A 191 -4.24 11.26 16.15
C TRP A 191 -4.37 11.50 17.66
N LYS A 192 -3.32 11.13 18.41
CA LYS A 192 -3.29 11.32 19.86
C LYS A 192 -3.30 12.80 20.23
N LYS A 193 -2.48 13.62 19.57
CA LYS A 193 -2.46 15.07 19.79
C LYS A 193 -3.83 15.66 19.53
N ALA A 194 -4.40 15.40 18.35
CA ALA A 194 -5.74 15.85 17.96
C ALA A 194 -6.81 15.44 18.98
N CYS A 195 -6.68 14.27 19.62
CA CYS A 195 -7.61 13.79 20.62
C CYS A 195 -7.53 14.56 21.94
N ARG A 196 -6.33 14.98 22.37
CA ARG A 196 -6.08 15.52 23.72
C ARG A 196 -6.49 16.99 23.92
N SER A 197 -7.08 17.63 22.90
CA SER A 197 -7.41 19.06 22.85
C SER A 197 -6.19 19.98 23.00
N GLU A 198 -6.41 21.29 22.92
CA GLU A 198 -5.38 22.30 23.21
C GLU A 198 -4.82 22.23 24.62
N GLU A 199 -5.59 21.71 25.57
CA GLU A 199 -5.20 21.61 26.98
C GLU A 199 -4.33 20.36 27.27
N ASP A 200 -4.05 19.53 26.27
CA ASP A 200 -3.25 18.30 26.38
C ASP A 200 -3.76 17.31 27.45
N THR A 201 -5.07 17.14 27.54
CA THR A 201 -5.75 16.36 28.58
C THR A 201 -5.93 14.88 28.22
N LYS A 202 -6.14 14.01 29.22
CA LYS A 202 -6.25 12.54 28.99
C LYS A 202 -7.43 12.14 28.09
N PHE A 203 -8.55 12.86 28.14
CA PHE A 203 -9.73 12.64 27.30
C PHE A 203 -10.00 13.90 26.47
N PRO A 204 -10.77 13.82 25.37
CA PRO A 204 -11.09 15.00 24.55
C PRO A 204 -11.64 16.21 25.31
N TYR A 205 -12.25 15.96 26.47
CA TYR A 205 -13.00 16.91 27.27
C TYR A 205 -12.40 17.18 28.65
N GLY A 206 -11.18 16.72 28.95
CA GLY A 206 -10.52 16.92 30.24
C GLY A 206 -9.82 15.67 30.80
N ASP A 207 -9.22 15.78 31.98
CA ASP A 207 -8.34 14.71 32.52
C ASP A 207 -9.05 13.53 33.19
N LYS A 208 -10.33 13.70 33.54
CA LYS A 208 -11.09 12.69 34.29
C LYS A 208 -12.13 12.04 33.39
N TYR A 209 -12.16 10.71 33.42
CA TYR A 209 -13.20 9.94 32.74
C TYR A 209 -14.59 10.39 33.23
N GLN A 210 -15.46 10.73 32.28
CA GLN A 210 -16.87 11.00 32.54
C GLN A 210 -17.73 9.95 31.87
N TRP A 211 -18.56 9.29 32.68
CA TRP A 211 -19.46 8.25 32.21
C TRP A 211 -20.37 8.76 31.09
N ASN A 212 -20.51 7.96 30.03
CA ASN A 212 -21.35 8.25 28.87
C ASN A 212 -21.02 9.53 28.08
N LEU A 213 -19.93 10.24 28.37
CA LEU A 213 -19.61 11.45 27.60
C LEU A 213 -19.18 11.10 26.17
N CYS A 214 -18.27 10.14 26.04
CA CYS A 214 -17.87 9.53 24.76
C CYS A 214 -18.52 8.16 24.58
N ASN A 215 -18.73 7.73 23.33
CA ASN A 215 -19.39 6.45 23.02
C ASN A 215 -18.42 5.29 23.18
N VAL A 216 -18.02 5.00 24.42
CA VAL A 216 -17.21 3.85 24.86
C VAL A 216 -17.89 3.21 26.06
N PHE A 217 -17.38 2.07 26.52
CA PHE A 217 -17.79 1.43 27.78
C PHE A 217 -19.31 1.24 27.83
N ARG A 218 -19.88 0.58 26.82
CA ARG A 218 -21.30 0.18 26.82
C ARG A 218 -21.48 -1.14 27.58
N ASP A 219 -22.55 -1.22 28.36
CA ASP A 219 -22.92 -2.46 29.07
C ASP A 219 -23.36 -3.58 28.11
N THR A 220 -23.92 -3.20 26.96
CA THR A 220 -24.32 -4.13 25.91
C THR A 220 -23.17 -4.36 24.92
N HIS A 221 -22.81 -5.63 24.70
CA HIS A 221 -21.86 -6.03 23.68
C HIS A 221 -22.59 -6.67 22.48
N PRO A 222 -22.43 -6.17 21.23
CA PRO A 222 -23.25 -6.59 20.10
C PRO A 222 -23.13 -8.08 19.78
N ILE A 223 -21.93 -8.68 19.95
CA ILE A 223 -21.73 -10.12 19.78
C ILE A 223 -22.61 -10.92 20.74
N GLN A 224 -22.74 -10.51 22.00
CA GLN A 224 -23.57 -11.22 22.99
C GLN A 224 -25.06 -11.05 22.71
N VAL A 225 -25.46 -9.96 22.03
CA VAL A 225 -26.83 -9.76 21.61
C VAL A 225 -27.19 -10.69 20.46
N LEU A 226 -26.29 -10.88 19.49
CA LEU A 226 -26.61 -11.60 18.25
C LEU A 226 -26.18 -13.07 18.25
N HIS A 227 -25.14 -13.45 18.98
CA HIS A 227 -24.53 -14.78 18.90
C HIS A 227 -24.43 -15.51 20.25
N THR A 228 -24.59 -16.83 20.24
CA THR A 228 -24.52 -17.72 21.40
C THR A 228 -23.11 -18.22 21.69
N GLU A 229 -22.22 -18.26 20.69
CA GLU A 229 -20.83 -18.69 20.84
C GLU A 229 -19.85 -17.79 20.06
N GLY A 230 -18.82 -17.30 20.76
CA GLY A 230 -17.50 -16.98 20.20
C GLY A 230 -17.30 -15.72 19.34
N SER A 231 -16.02 -15.41 19.16
CA SER A 231 -15.44 -14.29 18.39
C SER A 231 -15.32 -14.55 16.88
N SER A 232 -15.94 -15.61 16.36
CA SER A 232 -15.89 -15.97 14.93
C SER A 232 -16.80 -15.12 14.05
N ALA A 233 -17.69 -14.32 14.67
CA ALA A 233 -18.71 -13.53 14.01
C ALA A 233 -18.41 -12.02 13.92
N LEU A 234 -17.18 -11.57 14.22
CA LEU A 234 -16.83 -10.13 14.26
C LEU A 234 -17.02 -9.40 12.91
N ASN A 235 -17.20 -10.14 11.82
CA ASN A 235 -17.53 -9.61 10.50
C ASN A 235 -19.03 -9.66 10.16
N ASP A 236 -19.89 -9.96 11.14
CA ASP A 236 -21.35 -9.90 10.96
C ASP A 236 -21.78 -8.43 10.83
N PRO A 237 -22.34 -8.03 9.67
CA PRO A 237 -22.74 -6.65 9.41
C PRO A 237 -23.83 -6.15 10.38
N ARG A 238 -24.60 -7.07 10.99
CA ARG A 238 -25.65 -6.72 11.95
C ARG A 238 -25.11 -6.18 13.26
N LEU A 239 -23.84 -6.44 13.61
CA LEU A 239 -23.25 -5.97 14.87
C LEU A 239 -23.30 -4.46 15.02
N ASN A 240 -23.07 -3.74 13.92
CA ASN A 240 -23.16 -2.28 13.85
C ASN A 240 -24.60 -1.75 13.76
N MET A 241 -25.60 -2.63 13.71
CA MET A 241 -27.02 -2.29 13.73
C MET A 241 -27.68 -2.56 15.09
N VAL A 242 -26.96 -3.20 16.02
CA VAL A 242 -27.48 -3.55 17.34
C VAL A 242 -27.86 -2.29 18.12
N LYS A 243 -28.97 -2.41 18.85
CA LYS A 243 -29.47 -1.39 19.77
C LYS A 243 -29.40 -1.91 21.21
N ASP A 244 -29.22 -1.00 22.16
CA ASP A 244 -29.32 -1.31 23.58
C ASP A 244 -30.78 -1.61 24.00
N GLY A 245 -30.97 -1.95 25.28
CA GLY A 245 -32.29 -2.28 25.85
C GLY A 245 -33.30 -1.14 25.78
N GLN A 246 -32.85 0.11 25.61
CA GLN A 246 -33.68 1.31 25.45
C GLN A 246 -33.95 1.63 23.98
N GLY A 247 -33.42 0.84 23.04
CA GLY A 247 -33.61 1.03 21.60
C GLY A 247 -32.67 2.05 20.97
N ASN A 248 -31.64 2.53 21.69
CA ASN A 248 -30.62 3.41 21.12
C ASN A 248 -29.58 2.58 20.36
N PRO A 249 -29.10 3.04 19.20
CA PRO A 249 -28.05 2.33 18.47
C PRO A 249 -26.74 2.32 19.28
N LEU A 250 -26.01 1.19 19.22
CA LEU A 250 -24.69 1.09 19.84
C LEU A 250 -23.64 1.86 19.02
N LEU A 251 -23.64 1.67 17.70
CA LEU A 251 -22.92 2.53 16.75
C LEU A 251 -23.77 3.79 16.50
N GLU A 252 -23.31 4.93 17.02
CA GLU A 252 -24.03 6.19 16.91
C GLU A 252 -23.66 6.92 15.61
N LYS A 253 -24.52 7.86 15.20
CA LYS A 253 -24.14 8.81 14.14
C LYS A 253 -23.02 9.71 14.66
N THR A 254 -22.09 10.07 13.79
CA THR A 254 -21.00 11.00 14.08
C THR A 254 -21.51 12.30 14.70
N GLY A 255 -20.82 12.77 15.74
CA GLY A 255 -21.14 13.98 16.46
C GLY A 255 -22.40 13.92 17.34
N THR A 256 -23.02 12.74 17.52
CA THR A 256 -24.20 12.59 18.40
C THR A 256 -23.87 13.00 19.84
N ARG A 257 -22.69 12.60 20.33
CA ARG A 257 -22.21 12.98 21.66
C ARG A 257 -21.45 14.29 21.61
N THR A 258 -22.17 15.40 21.54
CA THR A 258 -21.61 16.76 21.38
C THR A 258 -20.63 17.19 22.48
N LYS A 259 -20.62 16.51 23.63
CA LYS A 259 -19.67 16.75 24.73
C LYS A 259 -18.39 15.90 24.61
N CYS A 260 -18.37 14.86 23.79
CA CYS A 260 -17.16 14.13 23.40
C CYS A 260 -16.44 14.90 22.29
N ALA A 261 -15.84 16.03 22.66
CA ALA A 261 -15.30 16.99 21.72
C ALA A 261 -13.92 17.45 22.17
N SER A 262 -12.92 17.21 21.31
CA SER A 262 -11.56 17.72 21.47
C SER A 262 -11.51 19.13 20.89
N LYS A 263 -11.44 20.12 21.78
CA LYS A 263 -11.48 21.54 21.40
C LYS A 263 -10.12 22.02 20.90
N TRP A 264 -10.16 22.70 19.76
CA TRP A 264 -9.03 23.39 19.15
C TRP A 264 -9.48 24.77 18.70
N SER A 265 -9.05 25.78 19.44
CA SER A 265 -9.40 27.18 19.25
C SER A 265 -10.92 27.33 19.33
N ASP A 266 -11.56 27.86 18.28
CA ASP A 266 -13.02 28.00 18.20
C ASP A 266 -13.72 26.81 17.50
N ASP A 267 -13.03 25.70 17.25
CA ASP A 267 -13.56 24.48 16.62
C ASP A 267 -13.35 23.24 17.52
N ALA A 268 -13.88 22.09 17.12
CA ALA A 268 -13.66 20.83 17.83
C ALA A 268 -13.75 19.60 16.93
N ALA A 269 -12.89 18.61 17.19
CA ALA A 269 -12.99 17.27 16.62
C ALA A 269 -13.84 16.37 17.54
N TYR A 270 -14.76 15.60 16.97
CA TYR A 270 -15.70 14.75 17.70
C TYR A 270 -15.37 13.27 17.50
N ASP A 271 -15.85 12.46 18.43
CA ASP A 271 -15.74 10.99 18.37
C ASP A 271 -14.28 10.50 18.32
N MET A 272 -13.34 11.28 18.86
CA MET A 272 -11.93 10.87 18.96
C MET A 272 -11.73 9.73 19.97
N VAL A 273 -12.67 9.52 20.89
CA VAL A 273 -12.70 8.37 21.79
C VAL A 273 -14.09 7.79 21.67
N GLY A 274 -14.21 6.53 21.29
CA GLY A 274 -15.52 5.90 21.11
C GLY A 274 -16.03 5.88 19.69
N ASN A 275 -17.21 5.28 19.56
CA ASN A 275 -17.86 4.91 18.32
C ASN A 275 -17.07 3.79 17.60
N LEU A 276 -16.08 4.08 16.77
CA LEU A 276 -15.21 3.06 16.16
C LEU A 276 -13.76 3.22 16.65
N ASP A 277 -13.03 2.12 16.66
CA ASP A 277 -11.57 2.15 16.70
C ASP A 277 -11.06 2.66 15.35
N GLU A 278 -10.24 3.70 15.33
CA GLU A 278 -9.79 4.33 14.10
C GLU A 278 -8.38 3.86 13.71
N TRP A 279 -8.23 3.40 12.47
CA TRP A 279 -6.90 3.10 11.93
C TRP A 279 -6.01 4.34 11.92
N VAL A 280 -4.78 4.18 12.43
CA VAL A 280 -3.71 5.18 12.32
C VAL A 280 -2.61 4.65 11.40
N ASP A 281 -1.78 5.54 10.85
CA ASP A 281 -0.66 5.19 9.96
C ASP A 281 0.51 4.60 10.75
N ASP A 282 0.26 3.44 11.35
CA ASP A 282 1.22 2.59 12.00
C ASP A 282 1.39 1.30 11.19
N PRO A 283 2.59 1.04 10.64
CA PRO A 283 2.91 -0.20 9.96
C PRO A 283 2.75 -1.47 10.81
N GLY A 284 2.84 -1.36 12.14
CA GLY A 284 2.56 -2.44 13.08
C GLY A 284 1.07 -2.78 13.19
N GLY A 285 0.23 -2.01 12.48
CA GLY A 285 -1.21 -2.12 12.42
C GLY A 285 -1.85 -1.83 13.77
N THR A 286 -2.08 -0.54 13.97
CA THR A 286 -2.63 0.03 15.19
C THR A 286 -3.93 0.76 14.86
N PHE A 287 -4.90 0.61 15.75
CA PHE A 287 -6.10 1.44 15.79
C PHE A 287 -6.25 2.08 17.18
N ALA A 288 -6.87 3.26 17.22
CA ALA A 288 -6.88 4.16 18.38
C ALA A 288 -8.30 4.61 18.76
N GLY A 289 -8.45 5.07 20.01
CA GLY A 289 -9.66 5.70 20.55
C GLY A 289 -10.64 4.76 21.25
N GLY A 290 -10.71 3.50 20.84
CA GLY A 290 -11.63 2.52 21.39
C GLY A 290 -13.01 2.60 20.77
N PHE A 291 -13.54 1.47 20.30
CA PHE A 291 -14.92 1.39 19.79
C PHE A 291 -15.99 1.37 20.91
N TYR A 292 -17.27 1.48 20.50
CA TYR A 292 -18.40 1.65 21.41
C TYR A 292 -18.58 0.59 22.50
N SER A 293 -18.27 -0.67 22.25
CA SER A 293 -18.34 -1.72 23.28
C SER A 293 -16.99 -2.05 23.91
N ARG A 294 -15.96 -1.21 23.68
CA ARG A 294 -14.68 -1.35 24.39
C ARG A 294 -14.84 -0.86 25.82
N SER A 295 -14.56 -1.74 26.79
CA SER A 295 -14.53 -1.40 28.23
C SER A 295 -13.25 -0.65 28.62
N THR A 296 -12.88 0.39 27.87
CA THR A 296 -11.68 1.21 28.12
C THR A 296 -12.01 2.51 28.83
N ARG A 297 -11.07 2.99 29.65
CA ARG A 297 -11.05 4.34 30.24
C ARG A 297 -9.70 5.02 30.03
N GLU A 298 -8.98 4.61 28.99
CA GLU A 298 -7.66 5.19 28.67
C GLU A 298 -7.74 6.47 27.84
N GLY A 299 -8.94 6.87 27.39
CA GLY A 299 -9.12 8.12 26.65
C GLY A 299 -8.27 8.14 25.38
N CYS A 300 -7.53 9.22 25.19
CA CYS A 300 -6.66 9.41 24.02
C CYS A 300 -5.43 8.49 23.99
N ASP A 301 -5.16 7.75 25.07
CA ASP A 301 -4.12 6.73 25.13
C ASP A 301 -4.62 5.34 24.71
N ALA A 302 -5.93 5.17 24.51
CA ALA A 302 -6.51 3.90 24.08
C ALA A 302 -6.02 3.54 22.68
N SER A 303 -5.31 2.42 22.58
CA SER A 303 -4.83 1.88 21.31
C SER A 303 -4.71 0.36 21.37
N ILE A 304 -4.81 -0.28 20.22
CA ILE A 304 -4.57 -1.71 20.04
C ILE A 304 -3.66 -1.88 18.83
N SER A 305 -2.53 -2.56 19.04
CA SER A 305 -1.51 -2.80 18.02
C SER A 305 -1.43 -4.29 17.65
N GLY A 306 -0.66 -4.61 16.61
CA GLY A 306 -0.31 -5.99 16.27
C GLY A 306 -1.28 -6.70 15.34
N HIS A 307 -2.20 -5.97 14.71
CA HIS A 307 -3.07 -6.50 13.67
C HIS A 307 -2.43 -6.30 12.30
N PRO A 308 -2.57 -7.21 11.32
CA PRO A 308 -2.09 -6.93 9.97
C PRO A 308 -2.90 -5.79 9.36
N ALA A 309 -2.30 -5.00 8.45
CA ALA A 309 -2.98 -3.91 7.73
C ALA A 309 -4.23 -4.35 6.92
N SER A 310 -4.41 -5.66 6.72
CA SER A 310 -5.58 -6.28 6.09
C SER A 310 -6.68 -6.66 7.07
N TYR A 311 -6.43 -6.62 8.38
CA TYR A 311 -7.43 -6.91 9.41
C TYR A 311 -8.58 -5.91 9.35
N PHE A 312 -9.79 -6.39 9.57
CA PHE A 312 -10.96 -5.56 9.77
C PHE A 312 -12.01 -6.36 10.54
N ASP A 313 -12.85 -5.64 11.26
CA ASP A 313 -14.07 -6.12 11.87
C ASP A 313 -15.06 -4.96 12.07
N TYR A 314 -16.25 -5.25 12.59
CA TYR A 314 -17.29 -4.25 12.82
C TYR A 314 -16.82 -3.02 13.61
N SER A 315 -15.83 -3.16 14.49
CA SER A 315 -15.33 -2.10 15.36
C SER A 315 -14.33 -1.16 14.70
N THR A 316 -13.82 -1.49 13.51
CA THR A 316 -12.74 -0.74 12.85
C THR A 316 -13.24 0.28 11.83
N GLY A 317 -12.81 1.54 11.99
CA GLY A 317 -13.11 2.69 11.13
C GLY A 317 -11.86 3.51 10.77
N VAL A 318 -12.06 4.74 10.30
CA VAL A 318 -10.96 5.63 9.89
C VAL A 318 -11.32 7.10 10.07
N ARG A 319 -10.29 7.90 10.30
CA ARG A 319 -10.26 9.36 10.23
C ARG A 319 -9.05 9.81 9.43
N CYS A 320 -9.21 10.86 8.62
CA CYS A 320 -8.11 11.38 7.83
C CYS A 320 -7.48 12.62 8.47
N CYS A 321 -6.19 12.78 8.23
CA CYS A 321 -5.42 13.99 8.52
C CYS A 321 -4.90 14.59 7.21
N ARG A 322 -4.52 15.87 7.25
CA ARG A 322 -3.94 16.59 6.12
C ARG A 322 -2.88 17.56 6.62
N ASP A 323 -1.75 17.61 5.94
CA ASP A 323 -0.71 18.58 6.24
C ASP A 323 -1.17 20.02 5.93
N LEU A 324 -0.82 20.97 6.78
CA LEU A 324 -1.03 22.38 6.44
C LEU A 324 -0.08 22.76 5.31
N VAL A 325 -0.64 23.33 4.25
CA VAL A 325 0.16 23.85 3.13
C VAL A 325 0.84 25.13 3.61
N THR A 326 2.05 25.00 4.18
CA THR A 326 2.95 26.14 4.33
C THR A 326 3.39 26.54 2.93
N GLY A 327 3.17 27.81 2.57
CA GLY A 327 3.16 28.29 1.18
C GLY A 327 4.37 27.94 0.33
N VAL A 328 4.32 26.76 -0.29
CA VAL A 328 4.81 26.43 -1.63
C VAL A 328 3.86 25.35 -2.15
N VAL A 329 2.78 25.76 -2.82
CA VAL A 329 2.00 24.82 -3.65
C VAL A 329 2.92 24.44 -4.80
N LYS A 330 3.58 23.28 -4.70
CA LYS A 330 3.94 22.53 -5.91
C LYS A 330 2.62 22.01 -6.46
N ASP A 331 2.37 22.30 -7.72
CA ASP A 331 1.17 21.84 -8.41
C ASP A 331 1.01 20.32 -8.18
N PRO A 332 -0.17 19.83 -7.73
CA PRO A 332 -0.42 18.40 -7.53
C PRO A 332 -0.33 17.57 -8.82
N HIS A 333 -0.22 18.22 -9.98
CA HIS A 333 0.11 17.61 -11.27
C HIS A 333 1.53 17.91 -11.76
N GLU A 334 2.29 18.75 -11.07
CA GLU A 334 3.72 18.92 -11.32
C GLU A 334 4.44 17.75 -10.67
N LYS A 335 4.67 16.71 -11.49
CA LYS A 335 5.64 15.66 -11.18
C LYS A 335 6.88 16.33 -10.59
N PRO A 336 7.41 15.86 -9.45
CA PRO A 336 8.59 16.48 -8.86
C PRO A 336 9.63 16.67 -9.95
N LYS A 337 10.27 17.85 -10.04
CA LYS A 337 11.43 18.01 -10.92
C LYS A 337 12.48 17.01 -10.46
N ILE A 338 12.53 15.89 -11.18
CA ILE A 338 13.45 14.79 -10.97
C ILE A 338 14.83 15.33 -11.28
N VAL A 339 15.62 15.58 -10.25
CA VAL A 339 17.04 15.88 -10.44
C VAL A 339 17.70 14.53 -10.72
N CYS A 340 18.00 14.25 -11.99
CA CYS A 340 18.95 13.22 -12.36
C CYS A 340 20.28 13.57 -11.70
N ARG A 341 20.57 12.91 -10.58
CA ARG A 341 21.87 13.08 -9.93
C ARG A 341 22.88 12.28 -10.76
N PRO A 342 23.90 12.95 -11.33
CA PRO A 342 24.65 12.43 -12.46
C PRO A 342 25.47 11.17 -12.12
N LYS A 343 25.41 10.21 -13.05
CA LYS A 343 26.40 9.21 -13.54
C LYS A 343 27.45 8.52 -12.65
N GLU A 344 27.61 8.87 -11.37
CA GLU A 344 28.49 8.19 -10.42
C GLU A 344 27.75 8.03 -9.09
N VAL A 345 27.04 6.92 -8.88
CA VAL A 345 26.18 6.81 -7.68
C VAL A 345 26.35 5.47 -6.99
N VAL A 346 27.53 5.29 -6.41
CA VAL A 346 27.62 4.57 -5.14
C VAL A 346 26.93 5.44 -4.10
N LEU A 347 25.94 4.90 -3.39
CA LEU A 347 25.21 5.65 -2.36
C LEU A 347 26.19 6.22 -1.32
N PRO A 348 26.02 7.48 -0.89
CA PRO A 348 26.97 8.12 0.01
C PRO A 348 26.92 7.50 1.41
N GLY A 349 28.06 7.51 2.10
CA GLY A 349 28.14 7.11 3.51
C GLY A 349 28.10 5.61 3.77
N ILE A 350 28.20 4.77 2.73
CA ILE A 350 28.32 3.32 2.87
C ILE A 350 29.60 2.81 2.20
N LYS A 351 30.21 1.78 2.81
CA LYS A 351 31.33 1.06 2.20
C LYS A 351 30.78 0.03 1.22
N VAL A 352 31.04 0.24 -0.07
CA VAL A 352 30.63 -0.66 -1.14
C VAL A 352 31.87 -1.28 -1.77
N VAL A 353 31.85 -2.59 -1.99
CA VAL A 353 32.86 -3.32 -2.74
C VAL A 353 32.67 -2.99 -4.22
N PRO A 354 33.64 -2.31 -4.86
CA PRO A 354 33.54 -1.92 -6.25
C PRO A 354 33.32 -3.10 -7.19
N ARG A 355 32.60 -2.88 -8.28
CA ARG A 355 32.24 -3.89 -9.28
C ARG A 355 33.45 -4.72 -9.71
N GLY A 356 34.58 -4.08 -9.99
CA GLY A 356 35.81 -4.73 -10.46
C GLY A 356 36.48 -5.70 -9.47
N GLU A 357 36.13 -5.65 -8.18
CA GLU A 357 36.72 -6.54 -7.16
C GLU A 357 35.98 -7.87 -6.99
N TRP A 358 34.75 -7.97 -7.50
CA TRP A 358 33.89 -9.15 -7.28
C TRP A 358 33.22 -9.66 -8.56
N ALA A 359 32.96 -8.77 -9.52
CA ALA A 359 32.30 -9.09 -10.77
C ALA A 359 33.25 -9.81 -11.73
N PRO A 360 32.84 -10.94 -12.31
CA PRO A 360 33.68 -11.60 -13.29
C PRO A 360 33.62 -10.98 -14.70
N LEU A 361 32.59 -10.17 -14.97
CA LEU A 361 32.38 -9.51 -16.26
C LEU A 361 31.97 -8.05 -16.03
N PRO A 362 32.48 -7.11 -16.85
CA PRO A 362 32.01 -5.73 -16.84
C PRO A 362 30.59 -5.64 -17.44
N PRO A 363 29.83 -4.58 -17.13
CA PRO A 363 28.56 -4.31 -17.80
C PRO A 363 28.75 -4.14 -19.32
N ASN A 364 27.76 -4.56 -20.12
CA ASN A 364 27.74 -4.36 -21.56
C ASN A 364 27.11 -2.98 -21.88
N PRO A 365 27.92 -2.00 -22.35
CA PRO A 365 27.46 -0.64 -22.57
C PRO A 365 26.49 -0.51 -23.75
N ASP A 366 26.55 -1.38 -24.75
CA ASP A 366 25.64 -1.33 -25.91
C ASP A 366 24.22 -1.71 -25.51
N ILE A 367 24.08 -2.71 -24.63
CA ILE A 367 22.77 -3.13 -24.13
C ILE A 367 22.26 -2.13 -23.09
N LEU A 368 23.13 -1.69 -22.16
CA LEU A 368 22.76 -0.66 -21.17
C LEU A 368 22.40 0.69 -21.80
N GLY A 369 23.09 1.10 -22.87
CA GLY A 369 22.79 2.34 -23.60
C GLY A 369 21.42 2.34 -24.28
N ASN A 370 20.84 1.15 -24.49
CA ASN A 370 19.48 0.97 -24.99
C ASN A 370 18.45 0.76 -23.85
N MET A 371 18.90 0.65 -22.60
CA MET A 371 18.01 0.62 -21.45
C MET A 371 17.57 2.05 -21.12
N GLU A 372 16.32 2.15 -20.68
CA GLU A 372 15.75 3.34 -20.10
C GLU A 372 16.64 3.94 -19.00
N ASN A 373 16.92 5.24 -19.13
CA ASN A 373 17.87 5.99 -18.30
C ASN A 373 17.15 6.87 -17.25
N CYS A 374 17.90 7.35 -16.25
CA CYS A 374 17.37 8.13 -15.12
C CYS A 374 16.60 9.40 -15.49
N ASP A 375 16.78 9.94 -16.70
CA ASP A 375 16.02 11.10 -17.20
C ASP A 375 14.52 10.82 -17.30
N ASN A 376 14.14 9.55 -17.36
CA ASN A 376 12.75 9.10 -17.49
C ASN A 376 12.26 8.26 -16.29
N TYR A 377 13.14 7.90 -15.33
CA TYR A 377 12.84 6.96 -14.24
C TYR A 377 13.45 7.37 -12.89
N PRO A 378 12.83 8.32 -12.15
CA PRO A 378 13.19 8.56 -10.76
C PRO A 378 13.03 7.32 -9.92
N ILE A 379 13.92 7.11 -8.96
CA ILE A 379 13.72 6.10 -7.92
C ILE A 379 12.65 6.62 -6.95
N GLU A 380 11.54 5.90 -6.88
CA GLU A 380 10.39 6.19 -6.00
C GLU A 380 10.19 5.10 -4.94
N LYS A 381 10.76 3.90 -5.16
CA LYS A 381 10.66 2.77 -4.23
C LYS A 381 12.00 2.04 -4.12
N ILE A 382 12.20 1.35 -3.00
CA ILE A 382 13.30 0.39 -2.83
C ILE A 382 12.69 -1.00 -2.73
N THR A 383 13.13 -1.96 -3.56
CA THR A 383 12.63 -3.33 -3.50
C THR A 383 13.70 -4.26 -2.96
N LEU A 384 13.36 -4.97 -1.88
CA LEU A 384 14.20 -6.04 -1.34
C LEU A 384 13.96 -7.34 -2.11
N HIS A 385 15.07 -7.92 -2.54
CA HIS A 385 15.19 -9.20 -3.20
C HIS A 385 16.06 -10.15 -2.39
N HIS A 386 15.97 -11.44 -2.72
CA HIS A 386 17.07 -12.37 -2.54
C HIS A 386 17.48 -12.93 -3.89
N THR A 387 18.62 -13.61 -3.98
CA THR A 387 18.98 -14.29 -5.23
C THR A 387 18.25 -15.62 -5.39
N GLY A 388 17.78 -16.23 -4.28
CA GLY A 388 17.02 -17.49 -4.30
C GLY A 388 17.87 -18.70 -4.69
N ASP A 389 19.20 -18.56 -4.61
CA ASP A 389 20.18 -19.59 -4.94
C ASP A 389 20.31 -20.63 -3.81
N ARG A 390 21.15 -21.65 -4.03
CA ARG A 390 21.52 -22.61 -2.98
C ARG A 390 22.01 -21.93 -1.69
N VAL A 391 21.84 -22.61 -0.56
CA VAL A 391 22.37 -22.17 0.74
C VAL A 391 23.89 -21.98 0.69
N ILE A 392 24.35 -20.85 1.23
CA ILE A 392 25.76 -20.52 1.45
C ILE A 392 26.21 -21.12 2.78
N THR A 393 27.24 -21.97 2.73
CA THR A 393 27.74 -22.70 3.91
C THR A 393 29.21 -22.43 4.23
N LYS A 394 29.94 -21.72 3.36
CA LYS A 394 31.37 -21.44 3.52
C LYS A 394 31.66 -19.95 3.34
N PRO A 395 32.61 -19.39 4.12
CA PRO A 395 33.04 -18.00 3.94
C PRO A 395 33.47 -17.70 2.49
N GLY A 396 33.03 -16.56 1.97
CA GLY A 396 33.41 -16.07 0.65
C GLY A 396 32.67 -16.71 -0.52
N GLU A 397 31.77 -17.67 -0.27
CA GLU A 397 30.85 -18.18 -1.30
C GLU A 397 29.81 -17.13 -1.72
N GLY A 398 29.47 -16.17 -0.86
CA GLY A 398 28.56 -15.07 -1.18
C GLY A 398 29.02 -14.26 -2.40
N ARG A 399 30.29 -13.84 -2.44
CA ARG A 399 30.86 -13.14 -3.62
C ARG A 399 30.85 -14.01 -4.88
N LYS A 400 31.18 -15.30 -4.76
CA LYS A 400 31.19 -16.23 -5.90
C LYS A 400 29.79 -16.40 -6.49
N MET A 401 28.78 -16.49 -5.62
CA MET A 401 27.37 -16.61 -6.01
C MET A 401 26.88 -15.34 -6.68
N ALA A 402 27.18 -14.17 -6.11
CA ALA A 402 26.91 -12.89 -6.77
C ALA A 402 27.57 -12.82 -8.15
N GLY A 403 28.83 -13.24 -8.29
CA GLY A 403 29.53 -13.33 -9.57
C GLY A 403 28.88 -14.32 -10.55
N GLY A 404 28.33 -15.43 -10.04
CA GLY A 404 27.52 -16.37 -10.84
C GLY A 404 26.27 -15.71 -11.41
N ALA A 405 25.57 -14.88 -10.62
CA ALA A 405 24.42 -14.11 -11.10
C ALA A 405 24.82 -13.15 -12.24
N VAL A 406 26.01 -12.54 -12.19
CA VAL A 406 26.55 -11.72 -13.29
C VAL A 406 26.72 -12.57 -14.55
N TYR A 407 27.43 -13.70 -14.45
CA TYR A 407 27.63 -14.59 -15.59
C TYR A 407 26.31 -15.03 -16.21
N PHE A 408 25.33 -15.38 -15.37
CA PHE A 408 24.02 -15.81 -15.83
C PHE A 408 23.25 -14.67 -16.53
N HIS A 409 23.27 -13.47 -15.98
CA HIS A 409 22.56 -12.33 -16.57
C HIS A 409 23.21 -11.88 -17.89
N LEU A 410 24.52 -11.69 -17.94
CA LEU A 410 25.22 -11.22 -19.13
C LEU A 410 25.48 -12.33 -20.18
N GLY A 411 25.39 -13.59 -19.79
CA GLY A 411 25.66 -14.73 -20.66
C GLY A 411 24.75 -14.76 -21.90
N ASN A 412 25.27 -15.27 -23.01
CA ASN A 412 24.58 -15.22 -24.31
C ASN A 412 23.25 -16.00 -24.30
N ALA A 413 22.15 -15.28 -24.55
CA ALA A 413 20.79 -15.83 -24.58
C ALA A 413 20.55 -16.78 -25.78
N GLU A 414 21.07 -16.47 -26.96
CA GLU A 414 20.93 -17.28 -28.19
C GLU A 414 21.54 -18.68 -28.03
N LYS A 415 22.66 -18.76 -27.29
CA LYS A 415 23.34 -20.02 -26.96
C LYS A 415 22.77 -20.70 -25.71
N LYS A 416 21.68 -20.19 -25.13
CA LYS A 416 21.08 -20.65 -23.86
C LYS A 416 22.09 -20.71 -22.70
N ARG A 417 23.09 -19.82 -22.69
CA ARG A 417 24.15 -19.74 -21.66
C ARG A 417 23.98 -18.53 -20.74
N GLY A 418 22.81 -17.90 -20.75
CA GLY A 418 22.47 -16.76 -19.90
C GLY A 418 21.25 -15.99 -20.43
N LYS A 419 21.09 -14.74 -20.00
CA LYS A 419 19.94 -13.88 -20.33
C LYS A 419 20.22 -12.80 -21.37
N GLY A 420 21.48 -12.57 -21.72
CA GLY A 420 21.90 -11.54 -22.67
C GLY A 420 21.62 -10.12 -22.18
N TRP A 421 21.65 -9.90 -20.87
CA TRP A 421 21.39 -8.61 -20.26
C TRP A 421 22.61 -7.69 -20.29
N GLY A 422 22.35 -6.38 -20.18
CA GLY A 422 23.40 -5.37 -20.13
C GLY A 422 24.19 -5.38 -18.82
N ASP A 423 23.56 -5.78 -17.71
CA ASP A 423 24.25 -5.96 -16.43
C ASP A 423 23.47 -6.91 -15.51
N VAL A 424 24.00 -7.19 -14.32
CA VAL A 424 23.29 -7.86 -13.22
C VAL A 424 21.96 -7.16 -12.91
N ALA A 425 20.96 -7.93 -12.47
CA ALA A 425 19.60 -7.50 -12.17
C ALA A 425 19.48 -6.28 -11.23
N TYR A 426 20.31 -6.28 -10.18
CA TYR A 426 20.11 -5.50 -8.96
C TYR A 426 21.14 -4.38 -8.84
N HIS A 427 20.79 -3.27 -8.23
CA HIS A 427 21.71 -2.15 -8.05
C HIS A 427 22.71 -2.39 -6.92
N TYR A 428 22.28 -3.10 -5.87
CA TYR A 428 23.13 -3.53 -4.78
C TYR A 428 22.89 -5.01 -4.47
N LEU A 429 23.97 -5.72 -4.13
CA LEU A 429 23.89 -7.07 -3.60
C LEU A 429 24.51 -7.10 -2.20
N VAL A 430 23.92 -7.84 -1.26
CA VAL A 430 24.43 -7.96 0.11
C VAL A 430 24.76 -9.42 0.42
N THR A 431 26.00 -9.71 0.76
CA THR A 431 26.42 -11.08 1.12
C THR A 431 26.02 -11.44 2.55
N PRO A 432 25.95 -12.74 2.91
CA PRO A 432 25.75 -13.17 4.29
C PRO A 432 26.82 -12.66 5.26
N GLU A 433 28.04 -12.38 4.77
CA GLU A 433 29.12 -11.79 5.56
C GLU A 433 28.99 -10.27 5.76
N GLY A 434 27.92 -9.66 5.23
CA GLY A 434 27.66 -8.22 5.38
C GLY A 434 28.42 -7.33 4.40
N GLU A 435 28.91 -7.89 3.29
CA GLU A 435 29.53 -7.08 2.24
C GLU A 435 28.45 -6.50 1.32
N ILE A 436 28.54 -5.20 1.07
CA ILE A 436 27.67 -4.52 0.10
C ILE A 436 28.43 -4.47 -1.22
N LEU A 437 27.94 -5.17 -2.23
CA LEU A 437 28.55 -5.26 -3.55
C LEU A 437 27.88 -4.26 -4.51
N GLU A 438 28.69 -3.52 -5.25
CA GLU A 438 28.23 -2.62 -6.32
C GLU A 438 27.66 -3.44 -7.48
N GLY A 439 26.34 -3.36 -7.71
CA GLY A 439 25.64 -4.03 -8.80
C GLY A 439 25.48 -3.14 -10.04
N ARG A 440 24.27 -3.12 -10.60
CA ARG A 440 23.91 -2.26 -11.73
C ARG A 440 23.90 -0.79 -11.31
N ASN A 441 24.42 0.08 -12.16
CA ASN A 441 24.35 1.52 -11.93
C ASN A 441 22.87 1.98 -11.80
N PRO A 442 22.46 2.63 -10.69
CA PRO A 442 21.09 3.12 -10.49
C PRO A 442 20.59 4.14 -11.52
N ALA A 443 21.47 4.64 -12.41
CA ALA A 443 21.09 5.45 -13.56
C ALA A 443 20.29 4.67 -14.62
N PHE A 444 20.30 3.33 -14.55
CA PHE A 444 19.54 2.45 -15.43
C PHE A 444 18.52 1.67 -14.61
N ARG A 445 17.34 1.41 -15.17
CA ARG A 445 16.33 0.62 -14.47
C ARG A 445 16.85 -0.78 -14.11
N GLY A 446 16.39 -1.33 -12.99
CA GLY A 446 16.67 -2.72 -12.60
C GLY A 446 15.97 -3.73 -13.51
N ASP A 447 16.32 -5.01 -13.41
CA ASP A 447 15.57 -6.06 -14.10
C ASP A 447 15.62 -7.36 -13.29
N SER A 448 14.48 -7.84 -12.80
CA SER A 448 14.40 -9.07 -12.02
C SER A 448 13.89 -10.27 -12.82
N ASN A 449 13.75 -10.17 -14.15
CA ASN A 449 13.21 -11.23 -15.02
C ASN A 449 11.79 -11.71 -14.62
N THR A 450 11.02 -10.84 -13.97
CA THR A 450 9.66 -11.15 -13.51
C THR A 450 8.72 -10.03 -13.88
N ARG A 451 7.48 -10.40 -14.21
CA ARG A 451 6.40 -9.44 -14.48
C ARG A 451 5.98 -8.76 -13.18
N TYR A 452 6.27 -7.46 -13.06
CA TYR A 452 5.75 -6.63 -11.99
C TYR A 452 4.28 -6.30 -12.25
N TYR A 453 3.50 -6.21 -11.16
CA TYR A 453 2.07 -5.94 -11.16
C TYR A 453 1.31 -6.74 -12.24
N PRO A 454 1.41 -8.08 -12.25
CA PRO A 454 1.00 -8.90 -13.39
C PRO A 454 -0.50 -8.83 -13.72
N ASN A 455 -1.33 -8.36 -12.78
CA ASN A 455 -2.77 -8.19 -12.96
C ASN A 455 -3.19 -6.73 -13.19
N ASP A 456 -2.25 -5.80 -13.16
CA ASP A 456 -2.52 -4.39 -13.36
C ASP A 456 -2.14 -4.01 -14.79
N LYS A 457 -3.15 -3.66 -15.59
CA LYS A 457 -2.95 -3.25 -16.98
C LYS A 457 -2.41 -1.83 -17.11
N ASN A 458 -2.41 -1.05 -16.03
CA ASN A 458 -2.00 0.35 -15.99
C ASN A 458 -0.57 0.52 -15.46
N HIS A 459 0.03 -0.54 -14.90
CA HIS A 459 1.42 -0.52 -14.44
C HIS A 459 2.34 -1.17 -15.47
N SER A 460 3.55 -0.63 -15.59
CA SER A 460 4.61 -1.31 -16.31
C SER A 460 4.90 -2.67 -15.68
N HIS A 461 5.14 -3.64 -16.54
CA HIS A 461 5.50 -4.99 -16.15
C HIS A 461 6.97 -5.16 -15.76
N THR A 462 7.71 -4.06 -15.73
CA THR A 462 9.11 -3.99 -15.33
C THR A 462 9.25 -3.21 -14.02
N PRO A 463 10.36 -3.33 -13.28
CA PRO A 463 10.58 -2.62 -12.03
C PRO A 463 10.97 -1.14 -12.28
N GLU A 464 10.12 -0.41 -13.00
CA GLU A 464 10.28 1.02 -13.22
C GLU A 464 10.28 1.76 -11.87
N HIS A 465 11.14 2.75 -11.71
CA HIS A 465 11.23 3.57 -10.50
C HIS A 465 11.70 2.85 -9.23
N HIS A 466 12.25 1.64 -9.33
CA HIS A 466 12.66 0.87 -8.15
C HIS A 466 14.19 0.74 -8.02
N LEU A 467 14.73 1.05 -6.84
CA LEU A 467 16.07 0.66 -6.44
C LEU A 467 16.04 -0.77 -5.92
N LEU A 468 16.51 -1.71 -6.74
CA LEU A 468 16.60 -3.13 -6.36
C LEU A 468 17.84 -3.42 -5.50
N ILE A 469 17.62 -4.00 -4.33
CA ILE A 469 18.67 -4.50 -3.42
C ILE A 469 18.44 -5.99 -3.21
N SER A 470 19.43 -6.84 -3.49
CA SER A 470 19.30 -8.29 -3.35
C SER A 470 20.21 -8.87 -2.29
N VAL A 471 19.66 -9.64 -1.35
CA VAL A 471 20.44 -10.40 -0.38
C VAL A 471 20.86 -11.74 -1.01
N VAL A 472 22.16 -12.01 -1.05
CA VAL A 472 22.69 -13.21 -1.72
C VAL A 472 22.39 -14.46 -0.91
N GLY A 473 21.74 -15.45 -1.54
CA GLY A 473 21.30 -16.72 -0.95
C GLY A 473 19.78 -16.91 -0.98
N ASN A 474 19.30 -17.97 -0.31
CA ASN A 474 17.87 -18.27 -0.16
C ASN A 474 17.42 -18.18 1.31
N TYR A 475 16.52 -17.24 1.57
CA TYR A 475 16.04 -16.87 2.90
C TYR A 475 14.59 -17.29 3.17
N GLU A 476 14.07 -18.25 2.40
CA GLU A 476 12.87 -18.99 2.79
C GLU A 476 13.11 -19.77 4.09
N LYS A 477 12.03 -20.11 4.80
CA LYS A 477 12.09 -20.69 6.15
C LYS A 477 13.08 -21.87 6.21
N LYS A 478 14.11 -21.73 7.06
CA LYS A 478 15.11 -22.76 7.44
C LYS A 478 16.18 -23.13 6.39
N GLU A 479 16.30 -22.40 5.28
CA GLU A 479 17.34 -22.70 4.28
C GLU A 479 18.68 -22.02 4.58
N GLN A 480 18.72 -20.69 4.68
CA GLN A 480 19.91 -19.92 5.06
C GLN A 480 19.59 -18.96 6.19
N GLU A 481 20.48 -18.80 7.17
CA GLU A 481 20.30 -17.79 8.20
C GLU A 481 20.49 -16.38 7.61
N PHE A 482 19.54 -15.49 7.86
CA PHE A 482 19.77 -14.06 7.63
C PHE A 482 20.62 -13.48 8.76
N THR A 483 21.94 -13.51 8.59
CA THR A 483 22.95 -13.18 9.61
C THR A 483 22.85 -11.73 10.12
N ALA A 484 23.44 -11.45 11.28
CA ALA A 484 23.47 -10.09 11.84
C ALA A 484 24.26 -9.12 10.95
N GLU A 485 25.33 -9.59 10.32
CA GLU A 485 26.18 -8.85 9.40
C GLU A 485 25.42 -8.45 8.14
N ALA A 486 24.68 -9.39 7.53
CA ALA A 486 23.84 -9.12 6.38
C ALA A 486 22.70 -8.15 6.73
N ARG A 487 22.04 -8.33 7.88
CA ARG A 487 21.01 -7.37 8.37
C ARG A 487 21.56 -5.96 8.50
N LEU A 488 22.74 -5.80 9.10
CA LEU A 488 23.39 -4.50 9.27
C LEU A 488 23.78 -3.88 7.92
N ALA A 489 24.27 -4.69 6.99
CA ALA A 489 24.60 -4.24 5.64
C ALA A 489 23.36 -3.79 4.85
N VAL A 490 22.28 -4.59 4.87
CA VAL A 490 20.99 -4.21 4.28
C VAL A 490 20.46 -2.93 4.92
N TYR A 491 20.50 -2.81 6.24
CA TYR A 491 20.13 -1.59 6.97
C TYR A 491 20.90 -0.36 6.46
N ARG A 492 22.22 -0.47 6.28
CA ARG A 492 23.07 0.63 5.79
C ARG A 492 22.68 1.07 4.38
N VAL A 493 22.50 0.11 3.45
CA VAL A 493 22.09 0.43 2.07
C VAL A 493 20.71 1.07 2.03
N LEU A 494 19.76 0.54 2.81
CA LEU A 494 18.41 1.11 2.92
C LEU A 494 18.46 2.54 3.46
N MET A 495 19.16 2.78 4.57
CA MET A 495 19.32 4.13 5.13
C MET A 495 19.92 5.11 4.12
N ALA A 496 20.98 4.71 3.42
CA ALA A 496 21.65 5.56 2.44
C ALA A 496 20.75 5.82 1.23
N GLY A 497 20.07 4.80 0.71
CA GLY A 497 19.13 4.92 -0.41
C GLY A 497 17.94 5.80 -0.09
N LEU A 498 17.29 5.57 1.06
CA LEU A 498 16.15 6.35 1.50
C LEU A 498 16.49 7.83 1.63
N ARG A 499 17.65 8.16 2.23
CA ARG A 499 18.09 9.55 2.34
C ARG A 499 18.46 10.16 0.99
N TYR A 500 19.19 9.42 0.16
CA TYR A 500 19.70 9.96 -1.10
C TYR A 500 18.59 10.31 -2.09
N TYR A 501 17.52 9.50 -2.10
CA TYR A 501 16.37 9.67 -2.99
C TYR A 501 15.16 10.36 -2.32
N ASP A 502 15.31 10.89 -1.09
CA ASP A 502 14.22 11.51 -0.29
C ASP A 502 12.98 10.62 -0.14
N LEU A 503 13.22 9.33 0.09
CA LEU A 503 12.19 8.31 0.31
C LEU A 503 11.98 8.05 1.82
N LYS A 504 10.83 7.50 2.15
CA LYS A 504 10.42 7.15 3.51
C LYS A 504 10.59 5.65 3.75
N PRO A 505 10.72 5.18 5.00
CA PRO A 505 10.79 3.74 5.31
C PRO A 505 9.59 2.92 4.79
N GLY A 506 8.45 3.56 4.49
CA GLY A 506 7.29 2.93 3.85
C GLY A 506 7.45 2.65 2.36
N ASP A 507 8.41 3.29 1.69
CA ASP A 507 8.70 3.11 0.27
C ASP A 507 9.62 1.90 0.00
N VAL A 508 10.03 1.21 1.07
CA VAL A 508 10.68 -0.10 0.99
C VAL A 508 9.62 -1.18 0.91
N ILE A 509 9.61 -1.91 -0.20
CA ILE A 509 8.68 -3.00 -0.49
C ILE A 509 9.44 -4.31 -0.72
N PHE A 510 8.71 -5.42 -0.76
CA PHE A 510 9.28 -6.74 -1.05
C PHE A 510 8.94 -7.17 -2.47
N HIS A 511 9.82 -7.94 -3.12
CA HIS A 511 9.57 -8.42 -4.48
C HIS A 511 8.24 -9.20 -4.60
N LYS A 512 7.89 -9.99 -3.59
CA LYS A 512 6.60 -10.70 -3.53
C LYS A 512 5.36 -9.81 -3.44
N ASP A 513 5.51 -8.55 -3.05
CA ASP A 513 4.38 -7.61 -2.99
C ASP A 513 3.96 -7.15 -4.39
N VAL A 514 4.86 -7.30 -5.37
CA VAL A 514 4.72 -6.77 -6.73
C VAL A 514 4.85 -7.83 -7.82
N ALA A 515 5.26 -9.04 -7.49
CA ALA A 515 5.37 -10.16 -8.43
C ALA A 515 4.98 -11.49 -7.77
N TYR A 516 4.62 -12.50 -8.57
CA TYR A 516 4.36 -13.86 -8.10
C TYR A 516 5.68 -14.59 -7.78
N THR A 517 6.16 -14.45 -6.54
CA THR A 517 7.44 -15.02 -6.09
C THR A 517 7.47 -15.17 -4.56
N GLY A 518 8.36 -16.04 -4.05
CA GLY A 518 8.70 -16.10 -2.61
C GLY A 518 9.71 -15.03 -2.18
N CYS A 519 10.45 -14.48 -3.14
CA CYS A 519 11.48 -13.45 -2.94
C CYS A 519 10.94 -12.23 -2.17
N PRO A 520 11.67 -11.66 -1.18
CA PRO A 520 13.05 -11.96 -0.77
C PRO A 520 13.19 -13.09 0.26
N GLY A 521 12.18 -13.93 0.44
CA GLY A 521 12.16 -14.98 1.45
C GLY A 521 11.66 -14.47 2.81
N SER A 522 11.03 -15.37 3.57
CA SER A 522 10.35 -15.01 4.82
C SER A 522 11.27 -14.33 5.84
N GLN A 523 12.53 -14.74 5.97
CA GLN A 523 13.42 -14.19 7.02
C GLN A 523 13.77 -12.71 6.78
N VAL A 524 13.98 -12.31 5.52
CA VAL A 524 14.26 -10.91 5.17
C VAL A 524 13.03 -10.04 5.43
N ILE A 525 11.84 -10.55 5.08
CA ILE A 525 10.56 -9.88 5.31
C ILE A 525 10.31 -9.73 6.82
N ASP A 526 10.46 -10.81 7.57
CA ASP A 526 10.23 -10.85 9.01
C ASP A 526 11.17 -9.89 9.74
N TRP A 527 12.47 -9.90 9.41
CA TRP A 527 13.42 -8.95 9.97
C TRP A 527 13.03 -7.49 9.69
N TYR A 528 12.72 -7.14 8.44
CA TYR A 528 12.38 -5.77 8.10
C TYR A 528 11.11 -5.31 8.80
N LYS A 529 10.07 -6.14 8.83
CA LYS A 529 8.78 -5.82 9.45
C LYS A 529 8.86 -5.73 10.98
N THR A 530 9.70 -6.55 11.62
CA THR A 530 9.77 -6.62 13.10
C THR A 530 10.78 -5.65 13.70
N SER A 531 11.88 -5.35 13.01
CA SER A 531 12.98 -4.57 13.59
C SER A 531 13.63 -3.59 12.61
N GLY A 532 13.95 -4.03 11.38
CA GLY A 532 14.70 -3.22 10.42
C GLY A 532 14.03 -1.88 10.09
N ARG A 533 12.73 -1.89 9.80
CA ARG A 533 11.96 -0.66 9.49
C ARG A 533 11.94 0.33 10.65
N TYR A 534 11.77 -0.16 11.88
CA TYR A 534 11.73 0.68 13.07
C TYR A 534 13.10 1.32 13.35
N GLN A 535 14.18 0.54 13.25
CA GLN A 535 15.54 1.04 13.39
C GLN A 535 15.86 2.14 12.38
N ILE A 536 15.44 1.95 11.12
CA ILE A 536 15.61 2.93 10.04
C ILE A 536 14.81 4.19 10.34
N ALA A 537 13.52 4.05 10.65
CA ALA A 537 12.64 5.18 10.92
C ALA A 537 13.13 6.03 12.09
N ASN A 538 13.60 5.41 13.17
CA ASN A 538 14.17 6.13 14.31
C ASN A 538 15.45 6.86 13.94
N GLN A 539 16.36 6.20 13.23
CA GLN A 539 17.62 6.81 12.84
C GLN A 539 17.41 7.99 11.88
N MET A 540 16.47 7.89 10.94
CA MET A 540 16.13 8.97 10.02
C MET A 540 15.55 10.21 10.72
N LYS A 541 14.89 10.06 11.88
CA LYS A 541 14.41 11.20 12.69
C LYS A 541 15.55 11.94 13.39
N LEU A 542 16.64 11.26 13.71
CA LEU A 542 17.78 11.82 14.46
C LEU A 542 18.80 12.51 13.55
N LEU A 543 18.76 12.22 12.24
CA LEU A 543 19.70 12.78 11.29
C LEU A 543 19.06 13.98 10.58
N PRO A 544 19.71 15.16 10.54
CA PRO A 544 19.23 16.27 9.72
C PRO A 544 19.20 15.84 8.24
N LYS A 545 18.19 16.34 7.51
CA LYS A 545 17.93 15.97 6.11
C LYS A 545 19.18 16.14 5.25
#